data_AF-B1YT92-F1
#
_entry.id   AF-B1YT92-F1
#
_cell.length_a   1.000
_cell.length_b   1.000
_cell.length_c   1.000
_cell.angle_alpha   90.00
_cell.angle_beta   90.00
_cell.angle_gamma   90.00
#
_symmetry.space_group_name_H-M   'P 1'
#
loop_
_entity.id
_entity.type
_entity.pdbx_description
1 polymer ?
#
loop_
_entity_poly.entity_id
_entity_poly.type
_entity_poly.pdbx_seq_one_letter_code
_entity_poly.pdbx_strand_id
1 'polypeptide(L)'
;MHLHHHKVSGGESDLEEFGITNGERWGVKRLLMIADGMLAVVLRPDAMRRKVRQYVAAQPVQDASERAQLRVEQVSSYMPVGHAYYALWHAFIVYHVGLFALHAFGHAITVPPVVERAMHVVDFLAVVWLGPNFVRSFCINFVSSNMHYFGDIDSRNVIQQTQVLNPWWMLPFQLFCFNFGSTHAVHHFVVRDPFYIRQLTARTAHAALREVGVRFNDVGTFRRANRWGAYRPDGGMRSVQRVDA
;
A
#
# COMPACT_ATOMS: atom_id res chain seq x y z
N MET A 1 4.96 -4.79 13.24
CA MET A 1 4.22 -5.01 11.98
C MET A 1 5.14 -5.32 10.80
N HIS A 2 6.01 -4.40 10.35
CA HIS A 2 6.80 -4.60 9.11
C HIS A 2 7.73 -5.83 9.10
N LEU A 3 8.44 -6.10 10.20
CA LEU A 3 9.26 -7.31 10.30
C LEU A 3 8.45 -8.61 10.27
N HIS A 4 7.17 -8.56 10.67
CA HIS A 4 6.26 -9.71 10.57
C HIS A 4 5.86 -9.96 9.12
N HIS A 5 5.55 -8.89 8.39
CA HIS A 5 5.27 -8.95 6.96
C HIS A 5 6.38 -9.64 6.17
N HIS A 6 7.67 -9.34 6.40
CA HIS A 6 8.76 -10.06 5.73
C HIS A 6 8.77 -11.58 5.96
N LYS A 7 8.27 -12.04 7.11
CA LYS A 7 8.22 -13.47 7.46
C LYS A 7 7.02 -14.19 6.86
N VAL A 8 5.90 -13.48 6.70
CA VAL A 8 4.61 -14.07 6.32
C VAL A 8 3.90 -13.27 5.23
N SER A 9 4.65 -12.62 4.34
CA SER A 9 4.11 -11.68 3.35
C SER A 9 3.01 -12.34 2.54
N GLY A 10 1.88 -11.64 2.39
CA GLY A 10 0.71 -12.14 1.70
C GLY A 10 -0.04 -13.28 2.40
N GLY A 11 0.37 -13.66 3.61
CA GLY A 11 -0.20 -14.73 4.41
C GLY A 11 -1.36 -14.30 5.30
N GLU A 12 -1.88 -15.23 6.11
CA GLU A 12 -3.09 -15.01 6.90
C GLU A 12 -2.93 -13.89 7.94
N SER A 13 -1.79 -13.82 8.62
CA SER A 13 -1.52 -12.83 9.68
C SER A 13 -0.82 -11.56 9.21
N ASP A 14 -0.65 -11.39 7.89
CA ASP A 14 -0.07 -10.19 7.31
C ASP A 14 -1.08 -9.03 7.32
N LEU A 15 -0.95 -8.19 8.35
CA LEU A 15 -1.76 -7.00 8.52
C LEU A 15 -1.33 -5.85 7.60
N GLU A 16 -0.06 -5.77 7.22
CA GLU A 16 0.48 -4.67 6.41
C GLU A 16 -0.10 -4.70 5.00
N GLU A 17 0.01 -5.85 4.33
CA GLU A 17 -0.54 -6.02 2.97
C GLU A 17 -2.06 -5.92 2.96
N PHE A 18 -2.73 -6.48 3.98
CA PHE A 18 -4.17 -6.34 4.10
C PHE A 18 -4.59 -4.88 4.31
N GLY A 19 -3.80 -4.12 5.09
CA GLY A 19 -3.97 -2.69 5.35
C GLY A 19 -3.97 -1.86 4.07
N ILE A 20 -3.05 -2.15 3.14
CA ILE A 20 -2.96 -1.51 1.83
C ILE A 20 -3.83 -2.17 0.74
N THR A 21 -4.87 -2.90 1.14
CA THR A 21 -5.95 -3.45 0.30
C THR A 21 -5.62 -4.69 -0.52
N ASN A 22 -4.53 -5.40 -0.22
CA ASN A 22 -4.25 -6.65 -0.93
C ASN A 22 -5.35 -7.69 -0.70
N GLY A 23 -5.67 -8.42 -1.76
CA GLY A 23 -6.78 -9.38 -1.76
C GLY A 23 -8.15 -8.75 -2.05
N GLU A 24 -8.26 -7.42 -2.09
CA GLU A 24 -9.48 -6.73 -2.54
C GLU A 24 -9.56 -6.70 -4.07
N ARG A 25 -10.75 -6.89 -4.63
CA ARG A 25 -10.95 -6.70 -6.08
C ARG A 25 -10.90 -5.21 -6.43
N TRP A 26 -10.39 -4.90 -7.62
CA TRP A 26 -10.38 -3.53 -8.12
C TRP A 26 -11.80 -3.01 -8.36
N GLY A 27 -12.02 -1.77 -7.95
CA GLY A 27 -13.28 -1.04 -8.03
C GLY A 27 -13.19 0.25 -7.23
N VAL A 28 -14.27 1.04 -7.21
CA VAL A 28 -14.30 2.35 -6.54
C VAL A 28 -13.94 2.23 -5.06
N LYS A 29 -14.46 1.21 -4.37
CA LYS A 29 -14.13 0.94 -2.95
C LYS A 29 -12.62 0.79 -2.75
N ARG A 30 -11.95 -0.05 -3.54
CA ARG A 30 -10.49 -0.28 -3.42
C ARG A 30 -9.71 0.98 -3.73
N LEU A 31 -10.11 1.74 -4.76
CA LEU A 31 -9.46 2.99 -5.12
C LEU A 31 -9.50 4.01 -3.95
N LEU A 32 -10.66 4.19 -3.32
CA LEU A 32 -10.81 5.06 -2.15
C LEU A 32 -9.93 4.61 -0.99
N MET A 33 -9.86 3.31 -0.71
CA MET A 33 -9.04 2.76 0.36
C MET A 33 -7.52 2.85 0.09
N ILE A 34 -7.08 2.77 -1.18
CA ILE A 34 -5.67 2.97 -1.55
C ILE A 34 -5.28 4.45 -1.40
N ALA A 35 -6.17 5.35 -1.82
CA ALA A 35 -5.98 6.79 -1.70
C ALA A 35 -5.96 7.26 -0.25
N ASP A 36 -6.76 6.65 0.61
CA ASP A 36 -6.92 7.07 2.00
C ASP A 36 -6.91 5.87 2.96
N GLY A 37 -5.86 5.77 3.77
CA GLY A 37 -5.68 4.68 4.73
C GLY A 37 -6.73 4.64 5.85
N MET A 38 -7.35 5.78 6.19
CA MET A 38 -8.48 5.79 7.14
C MET A 38 -9.71 5.14 6.52
N LEU A 39 -9.95 5.39 5.23
CA LEU A 39 -11.04 4.71 4.50
C LEU A 39 -10.82 3.19 4.42
N ALA A 40 -9.57 2.72 4.34
CA ALA A 40 -9.27 1.28 4.40
C ALA A 40 -9.74 0.61 5.71
N VAL A 41 -9.74 1.35 6.82
CA VAL A 41 -10.25 0.90 8.13
C VAL A 41 -11.77 1.06 8.21
N VAL A 42 -12.30 2.24 7.86
CA VAL A 42 -13.73 2.60 8.00
C VAL A 42 -14.62 1.80 7.05
N LEU A 43 -14.15 1.47 5.84
CA LEU A 43 -14.94 0.70 4.85
C LEU A 43 -14.85 -0.82 5.04
N ARG A 44 -14.04 -1.29 6.00
CA ARG A 44 -13.83 -2.73 6.31
C ARG A 44 -13.64 -3.01 7.81
N PRO A 45 -14.48 -2.47 8.71
CA PRO A 45 -14.19 -2.48 10.15
C PRO A 45 -14.12 -3.90 10.73
N ASP A 46 -15.05 -4.78 10.36
CA ASP A 46 -15.04 -6.18 10.81
C ASP A 46 -13.86 -6.98 10.28
N ALA A 47 -13.51 -6.78 9.01
CA ALA A 47 -12.39 -7.48 8.39
C ALA A 47 -11.07 -7.01 9.01
N MET A 48 -10.93 -5.71 9.27
CA MET A 48 -9.77 -5.15 9.96
C MET A 48 -9.66 -5.68 11.40
N ARG A 49 -10.76 -5.71 12.16
CA ARG A 49 -10.79 -6.32 13.50
C ARG A 49 -10.38 -7.79 13.48
N ARG A 50 -10.86 -8.57 12.50
CA ARG A 50 -10.43 -9.97 12.32
C ARG A 50 -8.94 -10.06 12.01
N LYS A 51 -8.43 -9.23 11.09
CA LYS A 51 -7.03 -9.23 10.70
C LYS A 51 -6.10 -8.84 11.85
N VAL A 52 -6.45 -7.83 12.63
CA VAL A 52 -5.70 -7.45 13.85
C VAL A 52 -5.67 -8.60 14.85
N ARG A 53 -6.79 -9.33 15.05
CA ARG A 53 -6.79 -10.53 15.90
C ARG A 53 -5.86 -11.62 15.38
N GLN A 54 -5.86 -11.88 14.07
CA GLN A 54 -4.93 -12.85 13.44
C GLN A 54 -3.47 -12.42 13.61
N TYR A 55 -3.16 -11.14 13.41
CA TYR A 55 -1.82 -10.58 13.61
C TYR A 55 -1.34 -10.74 15.06
N VAL A 56 -2.17 -10.33 16.04
CA VAL A 56 -1.84 -10.42 17.47
C VAL A 56 -1.68 -11.89 17.91
N ALA A 57 -2.55 -12.79 17.43
CA ALA A 57 -2.44 -14.21 17.73
C ALA A 57 -1.17 -14.86 17.16
N ALA A 58 -0.63 -14.31 16.07
CA ALA A 58 0.60 -14.79 15.44
C ALA A 58 1.88 -14.20 16.06
N GLN A 59 1.78 -13.23 16.98
CA GLN A 59 2.96 -12.71 17.67
C GLN A 59 3.45 -13.70 18.73
N PRO A 60 4.77 -13.80 18.97
CA PRO A 60 5.37 -14.72 19.95
C PRO A 60 5.19 -14.21 21.40
N VAL A 61 3.99 -13.76 21.74
CA VAL A 61 3.63 -13.14 23.01
C VAL A 61 2.70 -14.06 23.78
N GLN A 62 3.10 -14.40 25.00
CA GLN A 62 2.33 -15.30 25.87
C GLN A 62 1.44 -14.52 26.84
N ASP A 63 1.86 -13.33 27.27
CA ASP A 63 1.14 -12.55 28.27
C ASP A 63 -0.11 -11.83 27.72
N ALA A 64 -1.16 -11.79 28.54
CA ALA A 64 -2.43 -11.18 28.17
C ALA A 64 -2.35 -9.65 28.11
N SER A 65 -1.52 -9.03 28.96
CA SER A 65 -1.34 -7.57 28.98
C SER A 65 -0.55 -7.10 27.77
N GLU A 66 0.50 -7.81 27.37
CA GLU A 66 1.24 -7.53 26.13
C GLU A 66 0.34 -7.67 24.89
N ARG A 67 -0.53 -8.69 24.85
CA ARG A 67 -1.53 -8.82 23.77
C ARG A 67 -2.53 -7.66 23.75
N ALA A 68 -2.90 -7.13 24.91
CA ALA A 68 -3.76 -5.95 24.98
C ALA A 68 -3.03 -4.70 24.48
N GLN A 69 -1.76 -4.51 24.86
CA GLN A 69 -0.91 -3.42 24.37
C GLN A 69 -0.75 -3.46 22.85
N LEU A 70 -0.49 -4.63 22.25
CA LEU A 70 -0.42 -4.77 20.79
C LEU A 70 -1.72 -4.35 20.11
N ARG A 71 -2.88 -4.69 20.68
CA ARG A 71 -4.17 -4.23 20.13
C ARG A 71 -4.30 -2.72 20.24
N VAL A 72 -3.91 -2.14 21.38
CA VAL A 72 -3.91 -0.67 21.58
C VAL A 72 -3.03 -0.02 20.52
N GLU A 73 -1.80 -0.50 20.30
CA GLU A 73 -0.88 0.01 19.29
C GLU A 73 -1.49 -0.02 17.87
N GLN A 74 -2.20 -1.11 17.52
CA GLN A 74 -2.85 -1.20 16.22
C GLN A 74 -4.04 -0.22 16.08
N VAL A 75 -4.82 0.02 17.15
CA VAL A 75 -5.94 0.97 17.08
C VAL A 75 -5.51 2.42 17.28
N SER A 76 -4.37 2.65 17.94
CA SER A 76 -3.73 3.97 18.10
C SER A 76 -2.73 4.26 16.98
N SER A 77 -2.68 3.41 15.96
CA SER A 77 -1.85 3.65 14.78
C SER A 77 -2.21 5.02 14.20
N TYR A 78 -1.20 5.76 13.75
CA TYR A 78 -1.30 7.16 13.31
C TYR A 78 -1.45 8.21 14.43
N MET A 79 -1.55 7.86 15.72
CA MET A 79 -1.57 8.87 16.79
C MET A 79 -0.18 9.47 17.07
N PRO A 80 -0.10 10.77 17.41
CA PRO A 80 -1.13 11.81 17.21
C PRO A 80 -1.08 12.43 15.80
N VAL A 81 0.08 12.37 15.15
CA VAL A 81 0.40 13.17 13.95
C VAL A 81 -0.44 12.79 12.74
N GLY A 82 -0.65 11.50 12.52
CA GLY A 82 -1.47 11.03 11.39
C GLY A 82 -2.96 11.33 11.58
N HIS A 83 -3.49 11.31 12.80
CA HIS A 83 -4.86 11.79 13.03
C HIS A 83 -5.00 13.28 12.76
N ALA A 84 -4.02 14.10 13.19
CA ALA A 84 -4.01 15.52 12.84
C ALA A 84 -3.94 15.73 11.32
N TYR A 85 -3.10 14.95 10.63
CA TYR A 85 -3.00 14.95 9.17
C TYR A 85 -4.35 14.65 8.50
N TYR A 86 -5.01 13.54 8.86
CA TYR A 86 -6.28 13.15 8.26
C TYR A 86 -7.41 14.12 8.61
N ALA A 87 -7.45 14.63 9.84
CA ALA A 87 -8.43 15.64 10.24
C ALA A 87 -8.31 16.92 9.39
N LEU A 88 -7.08 17.43 9.19
CA LEU A 88 -6.83 18.60 8.35
C LEU A 88 -7.14 18.31 6.87
N TRP A 89 -6.73 17.13 6.37
CA TRP A 89 -6.94 16.73 4.98
C TRP A 89 -8.42 16.55 4.65
N HIS A 90 -9.18 15.88 5.51
CA HIS A 90 -10.63 15.73 5.36
C HIS A 90 -11.35 17.06 5.54
N ALA A 91 -10.93 17.92 6.47
CA ALA A 91 -11.49 19.26 6.61
C ALA A 91 -11.30 20.09 5.34
N PHE A 92 -10.09 20.08 4.75
CA PHE A 92 -9.78 20.70 3.48
C PHE A 92 -10.71 20.21 2.35
N ILE A 93 -10.82 18.89 2.18
CA ILE A 93 -11.67 18.29 1.13
C ILE A 93 -13.14 18.67 1.34
N VAL A 94 -13.68 18.46 2.55
CA VAL A 94 -15.09 18.73 2.86
C VAL A 94 -15.43 20.20 2.64
N TYR A 95 -14.56 21.10 3.08
CA TYR A 95 -14.76 22.54 2.91
C TYR A 95 -14.80 22.93 1.43
N HIS A 96 -13.77 22.61 0.64
CA HIS A 96 -13.67 23.05 -0.75
C HIS A 96 -14.65 22.32 -1.68
N VAL A 97 -14.80 21.01 -1.54
CA VAL A 97 -15.77 20.25 -2.34
C VAL A 97 -17.19 20.63 -1.97
N GLY A 98 -17.47 20.86 -0.68
CA GLY A 98 -18.78 21.31 -0.21
C GLY A 98 -19.17 22.67 -0.77
N LEU A 99 -18.28 23.68 -0.66
CA LEU A 99 -18.51 25.01 -1.22
C LEU A 99 -18.68 24.97 -2.75
N PHE A 100 -17.83 24.21 -3.44
CA PHE A 100 -17.95 24.01 -4.89
C PHE A 100 -19.32 23.41 -5.26
N ALA A 101 -19.76 22.37 -4.57
CA ALA A 101 -21.05 21.73 -4.81
C ALA A 101 -22.22 22.69 -4.55
N LEU A 102 -22.22 23.38 -3.41
CA LEU A 102 -23.25 24.36 -3.06
C LEU A 102 -23.37 25.45 -4.12
N HIS A 103 -22.24 26.02 -4.55
CA HIS A 103 -22.20 26.99 -5.63
C HIS A 103 -22.77 26.41 -6.92
N ALA A 104 -22.39 25.19 -7.29
CA ALA A 104 -22.86 24.52 -8.51
C ALA A 104 -24.39 24.28 -8.50
N PHE A 105 -24.99 24.14 -7.33
CA PHE A 105 -26.45 24.03 -7.14
C PHE A 105 -27.15 25.38 -6.88
N GLY A 106 -26.45 26.51 -7.06
CA GLY A 106 -27.03 27.85 -6.90
C GLY A 106 -27.20 28.31 -5.46
N HIS A 107 -26.59 27.63 -4.49
CA HIS A 107 -26.59 28.03 -3.09
C HIS A 107 -25.38 28.92 -2.79
N ALA A 108 -25.63 30.22 -2.61
CA ALA A 108 -24.63 31.13 -2.07
C ALA A 108 -24.63 31.04 -0.53
N ILE A 109 -23.57 30.45 0.05
CA ILE A 109 -23.38 30.41 1.51
C ILE A 109 -22.30 31.41 1.90
N THR A 110 -22.61 32.23 2.90
CA THR A 110 -21.63 33.08 3.56
C THR A 110 -20.89 32.26 4.62
N VAL A 111 -19.60 32.05 4.42
CA VAL A 111 -18.74 31.37 5.40
C VAL A 111 -18.40 32.33 6.54
N PRO A 112 -18.51 31.92 7.82
CA PRO A 112 -18.12 32.76 8.94
C PRO A 112 -16.63 33.18 8.87
N PRO A 113 -16.26 34.43 9.18
CA PRO A 113 -14.87 34.90 9.05
C PRO A 113 -13.85 34.10 9.86
N VAL A 114 -14.27 33.50 10.98
CA VAL A 114 -13.41 32.62 11.78
C VAL A 114 -13.07 31.31 11.05
N VAL A 115 -14.03 30.74 10.31
CA VAL A 115 -13.84 29.53 9.50
C VAL A 115 -12.93 29.85 8.32
N GLU A 116 -13.16 30.98 7.65
CA GLU A 116 -12.34 31.43 6.51
C GLU A 116 -10.87 31.60 6.92
N ARG A 117 -10.60 32.28 8.06
CA ARG A 117 -9.24 32.42 8.60
C ARG A 117 -8.59 31.09 8.95
N ALA A 118 -9.34 30.16 9.56
CA ALA A 118 -8.82 28.83 9.85
C ALA A 118 -8.49 28.07 8.56
N MET A 119 -9.37 28.16 7.56
CA MET A 119 -9.18 27.49 6.28
C MET A 119 -8.00 28.05 5.49
N HIS A 120 -7.68 29.34 5.59
CA HIS A 120 -6.43 29.86 5.01
C HIS A 120 -5.17 29.14 5.51
N VAL A 121 -5.13 28.78 6.81
CA VAL A 121 -4.02 28.00 7.37
C VAL A 121 -4.06 26.57 6.83
N VAL A 122 -5.24 25.95 6.78
CA VAL A 122 -5.40 24.59 6.25
C VAL A 122 -5.03 24.53 4.77
N ASP A 123 -5.37 25.54 3.97
CA ASP A 123 -5.05 25.63 2.54
C ASP A 123 -3.55 25.72 2.30
N PHE A 124 -2.86 26.56 3.09
CA PHE A 124 -1.41 26.63 3.08
C PHE A 124 -0.80 25.24 3.40
N LEU A 125 -1.26 24.60 4.48
CA LEU A 125 -0.80 23.26 4.87
C LEU A 125 -1.12 22.21 3.81
N ALA A 126 -2.28 22.31 3.13
CA ALA A 126 -2.68 21.38 2.09
C ALA A 126 -1.71 21.40 0.91
N VAL A 127 -1.25 22.58 0.49
CA VAL A 127 -0.31 22.73 -0.62
C VAL A 127 1.10 22.27 -0.22
N VAL A 128 1.60 22.68 0.94
CA VAL A 128 3.02 22.45 1.30
C VAL A 128 3.27 21.11 1.97
N TRP A 129 2.25 20.50 2.59
CA TRP A 129 2.40 19.31 3.40
C TRP A 129 1.38 18.22 3.04
N LEU A 130 0.08 18.49 3.13
CA LEU A 130 -0.91 17.41 3.09
C LEU A 130 -1.01 16.75 1.72
N GLY A 131 -1.16 17.56 0.66
CA GLY A 131 -1.28 17.14 -0.73
C GLY A 131 -0.05 16.38 -1.23
N PRO A 132 1.19 16.89 -1.07
CA PRO A 132 2.39 16.14 -1.45
C PRO A 132 2.49 14.77 -0.75
N ASN A 133 2.16 14.69 0.54
CA ASN A 133 2.14 13.43 1.27
C ASN A 133 1.00 12.50 0.84
N PHE A 134 -0.15 13.05 0.47
CA PHE A 134 -1.28 12.29 -0.08
C PHE A 134 -0.87 11.63 -1.40
N VAL A 135 -0.30 12.41 -2.33
CA VAL A 135 0.16 11.89 -3.63
C VAL A 135 1.21 10.81 -3.43
N ARG A 136 2.21 11.06 -2.57
CA ARG A 136 3.24 10.06 -2.26
C ARG A 136 2.65 8.79 -1.65
N SER A 137 1.75 8.92 -0.68
CA SER A 137 1.07 7.80 -0.02
C SER A 137 0.23 6.98 -1.00
N PHE A 138 -0.55 7.65 -1.86
CA PHE A 138 -1.31 7.00 -2.91
C PHE A 138 -0.39 6.23 -3.86
N CYS A 139 0.70 6.84 -4.34
CA CYS A 139 1.61 6.19 -5.27
C CYS A 139 2.30 4.98 -4.65
N ILE A 140 2.78 5.06 -3.40
CA ILE A 140 3.42 3.90 -2.75
C ILE A 140 2.41 2.78 -2.47
N ASN A 141 1.20 3.11 -2.01
CA ASN A 141 0.15 2.12 -1.76
C ASN A 141 -0.33 1.49 -3.07
N PHE A 142 -0.49 2.28 -4.14
CA PHE A 142 -0.84 1.78 -5.46
C PHE A 142 0.23 0.81 -5.97
N VAL A 143 1.50 1.19 -5.94
CA VAL A 143 2.58 0.32 -6.44
C VAL A 143 2.72 -0.93 -5.56
N SER A 144 2.83 -0.77 -4.25
CA SER A 144 2.99 -1.87 -3.29
C SER A 144 1.84 -2.87 -3.36
N SER A 145 0.60 -2.37 -3.35
CA SER A 145 -0.58 -3.23 -3.35
C SER A 145 -0.86 -3.94 -4.68
N ASN A 146 -0.06 -3.72 -5.73
CA ASN A 146 -0.19 -4.47 -6.98
C ASN A 146 1.02 -5.36 -7.28
N MET A 147 2.13 -5.19 -6.54
CA MET A 147 3.30 -6.06 -6.66
C MET A 147 3.33 -7.21 -5.66
N HIS A 148 2.65 -7.07 -4.53
CA HIS A 148 2.59 -8.13 -3.53
C HIS A 148 1.51 -9.13 -3.91
N TYR A 149 1.84 -10.41 -3.78
CA TYR A 149 0.87 -11.47 -3.90
C TYR A 149 0.20 -11.74 -2.56
N PHE A 150 -1.04 -12.23 -2.59
CA PHE A 150 -1.84 -12.36 -1.38
C PHE A 150 -2.75 -13.59 -1.39
N GLY A 151 -2.56 -14.44 -0.40
CA GLY A 151 -3.45 -15.50 0.05
C GLY A 151 -3.32 -16.85 -0.64
N ASP A 152 -2.88 -16.97 -1.90
CA ASP A 152 -2.67 -18.25 -2.60
C ASP A 152 -1.18 -18.57 -2.83
N ILE A 153 -0.32 -18.08 -1.94
CA ILE A 153 1.13 -18.27 -1.96
C ILE A 153 1.58 -19.03 -0.71
N ASP A 154 2.71 -19.73 -0.81
CA ASP A 154 3.46 -20.12 0.38
C ASP A 154 4.18 -18.89 0.93
N SER A 155 3.75 -18.40 2.10
CA SER A 155 4.32 -17.19 2.69
C SER A 155 5.80 -17.36 3.08
N ARG A 156 6.32 -18.59 3.18
CA ARG A 156 7.75 -18.87 3.42
C ARG A 156 8.55 -18.88 2.11
N ASN A 157 7.88 -18.94 0.96
CA ASN A 157 8.51 -18.86 -0.33
C ASN A 157 8.63 -17.40 -0.78
N VAL A 158 9.79 -16.80 -0.48
CA VAL A 158 10.10 -15.40 -0.81
C VAL A 158 9.90 -15.07 -2.31
N ILE A 159 10.11 -16.04 -3.20
CA ILE A 159 9.91 -15.88 -4.65
C ILE A 159 8.45 -15.55 -5.00
N GLN A 160 7.50 -16.05 -4.20
CA GLN A 160 6.07 -15.84 -4.42
C GLN A 160 5.51 -14.62 -3.69
N GLN A 161 6.26 -14.00 -2.78
CA GLN A 161 5.75 -12.88 -1.98
C GLN A 161 5.53 -11.61 -2.83
N THR A 162 6.44 -11.34 -3.78
CA THR A 162 6.40 -10.14 -4.61
C THR A 162 6.75 -10.41 -6.08
N GLN A 163 6.41 -9.45 -6.94
CA GLN A 163 6.94 -9.32 -8.29
C GLN A 163 7.76 -8.04 -8.42
N VAL A 164 8.62 -7.99 -9.44
CA VAL A 164 9.16 -6.71 -9.91
C VAL A 164 8.13 -6.04 -10.81
N LEU A 165 7.72 -4.83 -10.44
CA LEU A 165 6.66 -4.08 -11.12
C LEU A 165 7.22 -2.74 -11.62
N ASN A 166 7.71 -2.74 -12.86
CA ASN A 166 8.41 -1.62 -13.48
C ASN A 166 8.07 -1.37 -14.98
N PRO A 167 6.82 -1.55 -15.45
CA PRO A 167 6.49 -1.19 -16.82
C PRO A 167 6.56 0.34 -16.98
N TRP A 168 6.86 0.82 -18.19
CA TRP A 168 7.08 2.25 -18.46
C TRP A 168 5.91 3.15 -18.03
N TRP A 169 4.66 2.67 -18.16
CA TRP A 169 3.46 3.43 -17.80
C TRP A 169 3.31 3.63 -16.29
N MET A 170 4.07 2.91 -15.46
CA MET A 170 4.10 3.15 -14.02
C MET A 170 5.02 4.28 -13.60
N LEU A 171 5.79 4.86 -14.53
CA LEU A 171 6.74 5.94 -14.24
C LEU A 171 6.16 7.07 -13.36
N PRO A 172 4.94 7.58 -13.59
CA PRO A 172 4.37 8.62 -12.73
C PRO A 172 4.28 8.21 -11.26
N PHE A 173 3.86 6.97 -10.98
CA PHE A 173 3.80 6.45 -9.62
C PHE A 173 5.19 6.19 -9.05
N GLN A 174 6.11 5.66 -9.87
CA GLN A 174 7.49 5.41 -9.47
C GLN A 174 8.23 6.68 -9.06
N LEU A 175 7.95 7.82 -9.69
CA LEU A 175 8.58 9.10 -9.35
C LEU A 175 8.26 9.49 -7.91
N PHE A 176 6.99 9.34 -7.48
CA PHE A 176 6.57 9.67 -6.13
C PHE A 176 6.91 8.58 -5.10
N CYS A 177 7.32 7.38 -5.54
CA CYS A 177 7.78 6.30 -4.65
C CYS A 177 9.26 5.89 -4.84
N PHE A 178 10.06 6.67 -5.56
CA PHE A 178 11.49 6.40 -5.83
C PHE A 178 11.76 5.00 -6.39
N ASN A 179 11.03 4.63 -7.46
CA ASN A 179 11.21 3.36 -8.16
C ASN A 179 11.02 2.12 -7.24
N PHE A 180 10.18 2.27 -6.22
CA PHE A 180 9.82 1.20 -5.28
C PHE A 180 9.36 -0.06 -6.03
N GLY A 181 8.54 0.12 -7.06
CA GLY A 181 8.08 -0.93 -7.97
C GLY A 181 9.15 -1.88 -8.46
N SER A 182 10.27 -1.28 -8.83
CA SER A 182 11.39 -1.98 -9.44
C SER A 182 12.30 -2.64 -8.41
N THR A 183 12.36 -2.13 -7.19
CA THR A 183 13.42 -2.51 -6.22
C THR A 183 12.89 -3.18 -4.97
N HIS A 184 11.58 -3.12 -4.72
CA HIS A 184 11.00 -3.67 -3.49
C HIS A 184 11.09 -5.19 -3.42
N ALA A 185 10.98 -5.90 -4.55
CA ALA A 185 11.21 -7.35 -4.54
C ALA A 185 12.58 -7.71 -3.93
N VAL A 186 13.64 -6.93 -4.21
CA VAL A 186 14.98 -7.12 -3.61
C VAL A 186 14.95 -7.01 -2.08
N HIS A 187 14.10 -6.13 -1.54
CA HIS A 187 13.95 -5.94 -0.09
C HIS A 187 13.46 -7.19 0.63
N HIS A 188 12.62 -8.02 0.00
CA HIS A 188 12.16 -9.28 0.58
C HIS A 188 13.26 -10.35 0.67
N PHE A 189 14.27 -10.27 -0.19
CA PHE A 189 15.44 -11.15 -0.15
C PHE A 189 16.55 -10.59 0.76
N VAL A 190 16.75 -9.27 0.75
CA VAL A 190 17.83 -8.59 1.49
C VAL A 190 17.26 -7.42 2.29
N VAL A 191 16.58 -7.75 3.39
CA VAL A 191 15.84 -6.80 4.25
C VAL A 191 16.72 -5.67 4.77
N ARG A 192 18.01 -5.95 5.01
CA ARG A 192 19.00 -5.00 5.57
C ARG A 192 19.32 -3.85 4.61
N ASP A 193 19.28 -4.08 3.30
CA ASP A 193 19.78 -3.10 2.33
C ASP A 193 18.79 -1.95 2.16
N PRO A 194 19.17 -0.69 2.40
CA PRO A 194 18.28 0.45 2.25
C PRO A 194 17.97 0.73 0.77
N PHE A 195 16.95 1.57 0.52
CA PHE A 195 16.41 1.76 -0.84
C PHE A 195 17.45 2.20 -1.87
N TYR A 196 18.41 3.07 -1.48
CA TYR A 196 19.44 3.56 -2.38
C TYR A 196 20.45 2.47 -2.77
N ILE A 197 20.80 1.55 -1.86
CA ILE A 197 21.65 0.39 -2.19
C ILE A 197 20.93 -0.52 -3.17
N ARG A 198 19.65 -0.82 -2.93
CA ARG A 198 18.82 -1.63 -3.84
C ARG A 198 18.70 -0.98 -5.23
N GLN A 199 18.66 0.35 -5.31
CA GLN A 199 18.64 1.07 -6.58
C GLN A 199 19.98 0.95 -7.33
N LEU A 200 21.11 1.07 -6.61
CA LEU A 200 22.45 0.91 -7.19
C LEU A 200 22.71 -0.51 -7.70
N THR A 201 22.18 -1.53 -7.01
CA THR A 201 22.35 -2.95 -7.36
C THR A 201 21.22 -3.51 -8.23
N ALA A 202 20.23 -2.69 -8.61
CA ALA A 202 18.99 -3.15 -9.24
C ALA A 202 19.21 -4.03 -10.48
N ARG A 203 20.20 -3.70 -11.33
CA ARG A 203 20.49 -4.50 -12.55
C ARG A 203 20.91 -5.92 -12.21
N THR A 204 21.87 -6.09 -11.31
CA THR A 204 22.36 -7.40 -10.88
C THR A 204 21.28 -8.16 -10.12
N ALA A 205 20.56 -7.47 -9.23
CA ALA A 205 19.46 -8.07 -8.47
C ALA A 205 18.33 -8.53 -9.40
N HIS A 206 17.98 -7.78 -10.44
CA HIS A 206 16.96 -8.18 -11.41
C HIS A 206 17.34 -9.44 -12.17
N ALA A 207 18.62 -9.59 -12.56
CA ALA A 207 19.08 -10.81 -13.20
C ALA A 207 18.89 -12.02 -12.27
N ALA A 208 19.37 -11.92 -11.02
CA ALA A 208 19.21 -12.97 -10.03
C ALA A 208 17.74 -13.29 -9.71
N LEU A 209 16.87 -12.27 -9.60
CA LEU A 209 15.43 -12.44 -9.37
C LEU A 209 14.77 -13.21 -10.53
N ARG A 210 15.17 -12.96 -11.78
CA ARG A 210 14.67 -13.70 -12.94
C ARG A 210 15.13 -15.16 -12.92
N GLU A 211 16.39 -15.41 -12.57
CA GLU A 211 16.96 -16.76 -12.50
C GLU A 211 16.23 -17.65 -11.50
N VAL A 212 15.86 -17.10 -10.33
CA VAL A 212 15.10 -17.84 -9.31
C VAL A 212 13.59 -17.87 -9.55
N GLY A 213 13.10 -17.25 -10.63
CA GLY A 213 11.70 -17.33 -11.06
C GLY A 213 10.76 -16.28 -10.47
N VAL A 214 11.27 -15.17 -9.93
CA VAL A 214 10.43 -14.03 -9.56
C VAL A 214 9.80 -13.45 -10.83
N ARG A 215 8.49 -13.19 -10.76
CA ARG A 215 7.74 -12.64 -11.89
C ARG A 215 8.06 -11.17 -12.09
N PHE A 216 8.02 -10.73 -13.34
CA PHE A 216 8.14 -9.34 -13.73
C PHE A 216 6.86 -8.92 -14.43
N ASN A 217 6.33 -7.76 -14.04
CA ASN A 217 5.19 -7.10 -14.68
C ASN A 217 3.99 -8.04 -14.91
N ASP A 218 3.68 -8.89 -13.92
CA ASP A 218 2.42 -9.63 -13.86
C ASP A 218 1.27 -8.66 -13.52
N VAL A 219 0.88 -7.86 -14.51
CA VAL A 219 -0.24 -6.92 -14.43
C VAL A 219 -1.59 -7.63 -14.32
N GLY A 220 -1.62 -8.95 -14.47
CA GLY A 220 -2.81 -9.75 -14.24
C GLY A 220 -3.26 -9.76 -12.77
N THR A 221 -2.36 -9.44 -11.82
CA THR A 221 -2.69 -9.30 -10.39
C THR A 221 -3.81 -8.29 -10.13
N PHE A 222 -3.93 -7.26 -10.97
CA PHE A 222 -5.01 -6.28 -10.92
C PHE A 222 -6.39 -6.93 -11.13
N ARG A 223 -6.49 -7.96 -11.97
CA ARG A 223 -7.77 -8.68 -12.16
C ARG A 223 -7.97 -9.77 -11.13
N ARG A 224 -6.87 -10.40 -10.69
CA ARG A 224 -6.91 -11.56 -9.80
C ARG A 224 -6.92 -11.20 -8.32
N ALA A 225 -7.06 -9.92 -7.95
CA ALA A 225 -7.01 -9.47 -6.55
C ALA A 225 -5.75 -10.00 -5.84
N ASN A 226 -4.58 -9.72 -6.42
CA ASN A 226 -3.27 -10.09 -5.88
C ASN A 226 -2.95 -11.59 -5.87
N ARG A 227 -3.78 -12.45 -6.45
CA ARG A 227 -3.48 -13.89 -6.49
C ARG A 227 -2.31 -14.22 -7.41
N TRP A 228 -1.44 -15.12 -6.97
CA TRP A 228 -0.31 -15.64 -7.73
C TRP A 228 -0.83 -16.37 -8.96
N GLY A 229 -1.58 -17.45 -8.82
CA GLY A 229 -2.29 -18.11 -9.94
C GLY A 229 -1.52 -18.28 -11.27
N ALA A 230 -2.26 -18.39 -12.37
CA ALA A 230 -1.69 -18.55 -13.71
C ALA A 230 -0.98 -17.26 -14.21
N TYR A 231 0.25 -17.43 -14.70
CA TYR A 231 1.10 -16.37 -15.24
C TYR A 231 1.29 -16.53 -16.74
N ARG A 232 1.20 -15.42 -17.48
CA ARG A 232 1.62 -15.33 -18.86
C ARG A 232 2.62 -14.19 -18.96
N PRO A 233 3.92 -14.45 -19.08
CA PRO A 233 4.89 -13.38 -19.30
C PRO A 233 4.58 -12.69 -20.63
N ASP A 234 4.73 -11.36 -20.69
CA ASP A 234 4.74 -10.63 -21.97
C ASP A 234 5.83 -11.24 -22.87
N GLY A 235 5.50 -11.44 -24.15
CA GLY A 235 6.12 -12.38 -25.11
C GLY A 235 7.60 -12.20 -25.49
N GLY A 236 8.46 -11.74 -24.58
CA GLY A 236 9.91 -11.68 -24.75
C GLY A 236 10.68 -12.85 -24.11
N MET A 237 10.03 -13.71 -23.32
CA MET A 237 10.67 -14.89 -22.75
C MET A 237 10.37 -16.12 -23.62
N ARG A 238 11.29 -16.41 -24.56
CA ARG A 238 11.37 -17.77 -25.13
C ARG A 238 11.50 -18.73 -23.95
N SER A 239 10.52 -19.61 -23.79
CA SER A 239 10.63 -20.75 -22.91
C SER A 239 11.91 -21.49 -23.28
N VAL A 240 12.90 -21.48 -22.40
CA VAL A 240 13.94 -22.50 -22.44
C VAL A 240 13.22 -23.79 -22.11
N GLN A 241 12.88 -24.56 -23.16
CA GLN A 241 12.44 -25.92 -23.00
C GLN A 241 13.55 -26.65 -22.22
N ARG A 242 13.22 -27.12 -21.01
CA ARG A 242 13.92 -28.27 -20.46
C ARG A 242 13.66 -29.43 -21.41
N VAL A 243 14.65 -29.77 -22.21
CA VAL A 243 14.73 -31.09 -22.83
C VAL A 243 15.78 -31.83 -22.02
N ASP A 244 15.31 -32.68 -21.12
CA ASP A 244 16.10 -33.78 -20.55
C ASP A 244 15.16 -34.98 -20.42
N ALA A 245 15.22 -35.84 -21.45
CA ALA A 245 15.18 -37.30 -21.39
C ALA A 245 15.68 -37.82 -22.75
#